data_AF-A0A0D2IU14-F1
#
_entry.id   AF-A0A0D2IU14-F1
#
_cell.length_a   1.000
_cell.length_b   1.000
_cell.length_c   1.000
_cell.angle_alpha   90.00
_cell.angle_beta   90.00
_cell.angle_gamma   90.00
#
_symmetry.space_group_name_H-M   'P 1'
#
loop_
_entity.id
_entity.type
_entity.pdbx_description
1 polymer ?
#
loop_
_entity_poly.entity_id
_entity_poly.type
_entity_poly.pdbx_seq_one_letter_code
_entity_poly.pdbx_strand_id
1 'polypeptide(L)'
;MCQLLSIPPFGTDSFLRNRLRSHLEKLKQDDAVILAEGLENLNADELRSASRARGMRAVFGDGCLPYMRTQMQGWLDLSQRGLPSSLLLLSRALVLTTPEPAATPEEAQLKGVRDTLLTLPEEVIKDVGLEVGPGAEAGGAEELQKRLELIRKEQEMIKQEAHAAKADEEKAKAAKAAEAAKAKAPEERERLADPAAAAAAEKEKEEAERREAEAARNAAAVAAASSTHQAVESVCTTCSPFLD
;
A
#
# COMPACT_ATOMS: atom_id res chain seq x y z
N MET A 1 -11.46 -11.09 15.64
CA MET A 1 -11.05 -10.59 16.97
C MET A 1 -11.85 -9.37 17.44
N CYS A 2 -11.76 -8.18 16.82
CA CYS A 2 -12.44 -6.97 17.35
C CYS A 2 -13.94 -7.13 17.65
N GLN A 3 -14.69 -7.80 16.76
CA GLN A 3 -16.11 -8.12 16.98
C GLN A 3 -16.36 -8.99 18.23
N LEU A 4 -15.48 -9.95 18.53
CA LEU A 4 -15.58 -10.82 19.70
C LEU A 4 -15.43 -10.02 21.01
N LEU A 5 -14.53 -9.04 21.01
CA LEU A 5 -14.31 -8.10 22.12
C LEU A 5 -15.38 -7.01 22.24
N SER A 6 -16.43 -7.04 21.41
CA SER A 6 -17.40 -5.93 21.29
C SER A 6 -16.76 -4.58 20.93
N ILE A 7 -15.56 -4.58 20.34
CA ILE A 7 -14.90 -3.37 19.81
C ILE A 7 -15.52 -3.06 18.45
N PRO A 8 -16.17 -1.90 18.25
CA PRO A 8 -16.81 -1.58 16.97
C PRO A 8 -15.73 -1.47 15.87
N PRO A 9 -15.81 -2.30 14.81
CA PRO A 9 -14.78 -2.39 13.79
C PRO A 9 -14.96 -1.28 12.74
N PHE A 10 -14.49 -0.08 13.07
CA PHE A 10 -14.43 1.06 12.15
C PHE A 10 -13.00 1.56 11.98
N GLY A 11 -12.69 2.13 10.81
CA GLY A 11 -11.40 2.73 10.49
C GLY A 11 -10.44 1.82 9.73
N THR A 12 -9.18 2.26 9.61
CA THR A 12 -8.11 1.53 8.93
C THR A 12 -7.56 0.39 9.79
N ASP A 13 -6.89 -0.58 9.17
CA ASP A 13 -6.29 -1.72 9.88
C ASP A 13 -5.32 -1.28 10.99
N SER A 14 -4.45 -0.29 10.72
CA SER A 14 -3.55 0.29 11.74
C SER A 14 -4.28 0.88 12.94
N PHE A 15 -5.45 1.51 12.73
CA PHE A 15 -6.28 2.03 13.81
C PHE A 15 -6.89 0.90 14.64
N LEU A 16 -7.40 -0.15 13.99
CA LEU A 16 -7.93 -1.34 14.67
C LEU A 16 -6.85 -2.07 15.48
N ARG A 17 -5.63 -2.22 14.94
CA ARG A 17 -4.48 -2.80 15.65
C ARG A 17 -4.11 -2.00 16.89
N ASN A 18 -4.00 -0.67 16.80
CA ASN A 18 -3.67 0.17 17.95
C ASN A 18 -4.78 0.15 19.01
N ARG A 19 -6.05 0.16 18.58
CA ARG A 19 -7.20 0.02 19.49
C ARG A 19 -7.22 -1.34 20.20
N LEU A 20 -6.83 -2.41 19.51
CA LEU A 20 -6.67 -3.74 20.10
C LEU A 20 -5.53 -3.76 21.12
N ARG A 21 -4.36 -3.18 20.81
CA ARG A 21 -3.23 -3.07 21.75
C ARG A 21 -3.61 -2.33 23.04
N SER A 22 -4.19 -1.13 22.92
CA SER A 22 -4.64 -0.36 24.09
C SER A 22 -5.79 -1.02 24.86
N HIS A 23 -6.54 -1.95 24.25
CA HIS A 23 -7.50 -2.78 24.98
C HIS A 23 -6.80 -3.93 25.74
N LEU A 24 -5.82 -4.59 25.13
CA LEU A 24 -5.01 -5.63 25.78
C LEU A 24 -4.17 -5.08 26.95
N GLU A 25 -3.66 -3.85 26.84
CA GLU A 25 -2.99 -3.12 27.94
C GLU A 25 -3.95 -2.86 29.11
N LYS A 26 -5.16 -2.38 28.83
CA LYS A 26 -6.21 -2.20 29.85
C LYS A 26 -6.59 -3.51 30.53
N LEU A 27 -6.71 -4.60 29.77
CA LEU A 27 -6.96 -5.93 30.34
C LEU A 27 -5.82 -6.39 31.27
N LYS A 28 -4.55 -6.14 30.91
CA LYS A 28 -3.40 -6.44 31.79
C LYS A 28 -3.42 -5.62 33.08
N GLN A 29 -3.79 -4.34 33.01
CA GLN A 29 -3.94 -3.48 34.18
C GLN A 29 -5.09 -3.93 35.08
N ASP A 30 -6.24 -4.26 34.48
CA ASP A 30 -7.42 -4.81 35.15
C ASP A 30 -7.13 -6.18 35.81
N ASP A 31 -6.41 -7.08 35.13
CA ASP A 31 -5.92 -8.35 35.69
C ASP A 31 -5.05 -8.11 36.93
N ALA A 32 -4.15 -7.12 36.91
CA ALA A 32 -3.28 -6.80 38.05
C ALA A 32 -4.05 -6.23 39.25
N VAL A 33 -5.08 -5.40 39.02
CA VAL A 33 -5.96 -4.88 40.07
C VAL A 33 -6.80 -6.00 40.69
N ILE A 34 -7.45 -6.82 39.86
CA ILE A 34 -8.26 -7.96 40.34
C ILE A 34 -7.40 -8.99 41.11
N LEU A 35 -6.12 -9.15 40.76
CA LEU A 35 -5.19 -9.98 41.52
C LEU A 35 -4.79 -9.40 42.87
N ALA A 36 -4.69 -8.07 42.99
CA ALA A 36 -4.39 -7.40 44.25
C ALA A 36 -5.62 -7.38 45.20
N GLU A 37 -6.82 -7.24 44.66
CA GLU A 37 -8.07 -7.18 45.41
C GLU A 37 -8.67 -8.56 45.73
N GLY A 38 -8.49 -9.54 44.84
CA GLY A 38 -8.98 -10.91 44.97
C GLY A 38 -10.38 -11.13 44.38
N LEU A 39 -10.56 -12.26 43.68
CA LEU A 39 -11.79 -12.62 42.95
C LEU A 39 -13.07 -12.74 43.82
N GLU A 40 -12.94 -12.99 45.12
CA GLU A 40 -14.08 -13.11 46.03
C GLU A 40 -14.69 -11.76 46.41
N ASN A 41 -13.94 -10.67 46.27
CA ASN A 41 -14.41 -9.31 46.58
C ASN A 41 -15.18 -8.65 45.43
N LEU A 42 -15.12 -9.20 44.21
CA LEU A 42 -15.84 -8.67 43.04
C LEU A 42 -17.35 -8.94 43.12
N ASN A 43 -18.14 -7.92 42.80
CA ASN A 43 -19.58 -8.01 42.66
C ASN A 43 -19.98 -8.80 41.39
N ALA A 44 -21.22 -9.29 41.35
CA ALA A 44 -21.76 -10.08 40.24
C ALA A 44 -21.71 -9.33 38.88
N ASP A 45 -21.95 -8.02 38.88
CA ASP A 45 -21.89 -7.20 37.66
C ASP A 45 -20.46 -6.90 37.20
N GLU A 46 -19.54 -6.71 38.14
CA GLU A 46 -18.12 -6.53 37.86
C GLU A 46 -17.53 -7.81 37.27
N LEU A 47 -17.80 -8.97 37.90
CA LEU A 47 -17.42 -10.28 37.39
C LEU A 47 -17.98 -10.54 35.98
N ARG A 48 -19.24 -10.14 35.72
CA ARG A 48 -19.86 -10.22 34.38
C ARG A 48 -19.15 -9.32 33.36
N SER A 49 -18.84 -8.08 33.74
CA SER A 49 -18.13 -7.12 32.88
C SER A 49 -16.71 -7.60 32.56
N ALA A 50 -15.94 -7.96 33.59
CA ALA A 50 -14.57 -8.46 33.50
C ALA A 50 -14.47 -9.73 32.64
N SER A 51 -15.41 -10.67 32.81
CA SER A 51 -15.50 -11.89 32.00
C SER A 51 -15.78 -11.57 30.52
N ARG A 52 -16.73 -10.67 30.25
CA ARG A 52 -17.07 -10.24 28.87
C ARG A 52 -15.89 -9.53 28.20
N ALA A 53 -15.18 -8.66 28.93
CA ALA A 53 -14.01 -7.95 28.41
C ALA A 53 -12.88 -8.91 27.98
N ARG A 54 -12.74 -10.05 28.68
CA ARG A 54 -11.79 -11.14 28.35
C ARG A 54 -12.32 -12.15 27.32
N GLY A 55 -13.44 -11.84 26.67
CA GLY A 55 -14.05 -12.71 25.65
C GLY A 55 -14.65 -14.01 26.19
N MET A 56 -14.91 -14.12 27.50
CA MET A 56 -15.58 -15.28 28.08
C MET A 56 -17.09 -15.20 27.89
N ARG A 57 -17.72 -16.35 27.64
CA ARG A 57 -19.19 -16.44 27.51
C ARG A 57 -19.83 -16.26 28.88
N ALA A 58 -20.42 -15.09 29.12
CA ALA A 58 -21.28 -14.87 30.28
C ALA A 58 -22.49 -15.81 30.20
N VAL A 59 -22.53 -16.80 31.08
CA VAL A 59 -23.65 -17.74 31.20
C VAL A 59 -24.71 -17.11 32.11
N PHE A 60 -25.98 -17.27 31.75
CA PHE A 60 -27.12 -16.85 32.57
C PHE A 60 -27.82 -18.07 33.13
N GLY A 61 -28.14 -18.05 34.43
CA GLY A 61 -28.79 -19.16 35.14
C GLY A 61 -28.19 -19.39 36.53
N ASP A 62 -28.81 -20.28 37.31
CA ASP A 62 -28.34 -20.65 38.62
C ASP A 62 -26.96 -21.32 38.55
N GLY A 63 -26.06 -20.93 39.46
CA GLY A 63 -24.66 -21.41 39.45
C GLY A 63 -23.72 -20.73 38.45
N CYS A 64 -24.15 -19.68 37.71
CA CYS A 64 -23.24 -19.01 36.78
C CYS A 64 -22.08 -18.26 37.47
N LEU A 65 -22.31 -17.66 38.65
CA LEU A 65 -21.28 -16.90 39.38
C LEU A 65 -20.06 -17.75 39.78
N PRO A 66 -20.19 -18.91 40.46
CA PRO A 66 -19.03 -19.74 40.76
C PRO A 66 -18.33 -20.25 39.50
N TYR A 67 -19.06 -20.62 38.45
CA TYR A 67 -18.46 -21.01 37.16
C TYR A 67 -17.63 -19.87 36.54
N MET A 68 -18.12 -18.63 36.62
CA MET A 68 -17.40 -17.44 36.13
C MET A 68 -16.18 -17.12 36.99
N ARG A 69 -16.21 -17.35 38.32
CA ARG A 69 -15.01 -17.25 39.17
C ARG A 69 -13.96 -18.28 38.78
N THR A 70 -14.31 -19.55 38.60
CA THR A 70 -13.35 -20.58 38.12
C THR A 70 -12.80 -20.23 36.74
N GLN A 71 -13.63 -19.73 35.82
CA GLN A 71 -13.16 -19.27 34.50
C GLN A 71 -12.16 -18.12 34.60
N MET A 72 -12.43 -17.11 35.44
CA MET A 72 -11.54 -15.98 35.72
C MET A 72 -10.26 -16.42 36.43
N GLN A 73 -10.33 -17.34 37.38
CA GLN A 73 -9.16 -17.87 38.10
C GLN A 73 -8.19 -18.56 37.12
N GLY A 74 -8.71 -19.40 36.22
CA GLY A 74 -7.90 -20.01 35.15
C GLY A 74 -7.31 -18.99 34.16
N TRP A 75 -8.03 -17.89 33.86
CA TRP A 75 -7.47 -16.78 33.07
C TRP A 75 -6.29 -16.11 33.81
N LEU A 76 -6.44 -15.83 35.10
CA LEU A 76 -5.43 -15.14 35.90
C LEU A 76 -4.19 -16.02 36.17
N ASP A 77 -4.35 -17.32 36.40
CA ASP A 77 -3.20 -18.25 36.48
C ASP A 77 -2.42 -18.30 35.14
N LEU A 78 -3.14 -18.35 34.01
CA LEU A 78 -2.50 -18.32 32.69
C LEU A 78 -1.83 -16.97 32.37
N SER A 79 -2.37 -15.84 32.84
CA SER A 79 -1.74 -14.52 32.63
C SER A 79 -0.55 -14.29 33.56
N GLN A 80 -0.58 -14.80 34.80
CA GLN A 80 0.58 -14.81 35.71
C GLN A 80 1.76 -15.63 35.17
N ARG A 81 1.49 -16.70 34.42
CA ARG A 81 2.51 -17.50 33.70
C ARG A 81 3.13 -16.78 32.49
N GLY A 82 2.86 -15.50 32.31
CA GLY A 82 3.48 -14.64 31.30
C GLY A 82 2.86 -14.70 29.90
N LEU A 83 1.89 -15.59 29.66
CA LEU A 83 1.29 -15.77 28.33
C LEU A 83 0.66 -14.45 27.82
N PRO A 84 0.89 -14.07 26.55
CA PRO A 84 0.40 -12.79 26.05
C PRO A 84 -1.13 -12.81 25.95
N SER A 85 -1.76 -11.74 26.45
CA SER A 85 -3.22 -11.61 26.50
C SER A 85 -3.90 -11.69 25.13
N SER A 86 -3.17 -11.41 24.04
CA SER A 86 -3.62 -11.65 22.65
C SER A 86 -3.82 -13.14 22.33
N LEU A 87 -2.89 -14.01 22.78
CA LEU A 87 -2.96 -15.45 22.58
C LEU A 87 -4.00 -16.10 23.51
N LEU A 88 -4.07 -15.64 24.76
CA LEU A 88 -5.13 -16.05 25.69
C LEU A 88 -6.52 -15.68 25.17
N LEU A 89 -6.68 -14.55 24.48
CA LEU A 89 -7.93 -14.16 23.87
C LEU A 89 -8.26 -14.99 22.60
N LEU A 90 -7.25 -15.27 21.77
CA LEU A 90 -7.41 -16.12 20.58
C LEU A 90 -7.86 -17.54 20.96
N SER A 91 -7.33 -18.11 22.04
CA SER A 91 -7.77 -19.44 22.50
C SER A 91 -9.24 -19.47 22.92
N ARG A 92 -9.76 -18.40 23.54
CA ARG A 92 -11.21 -18.28 23.81
C ARG A 92 -12.02 -18.11 22.54
N ALA A 93 -11.51 -17.39 21.54
CA ALA A 93 -12.17 -17.26 20.25
C ALA A 93 -12.40 -18.63 19.59
N LEU A 94 -11.38 -19.50 19.60
CA LEU A 94 -11.47 -20.84 19.02
C LEU A 94 -12.43 -21.76 19.79
N VAL A 95 -12.42 -21.72 21.13
CA VAL A 95 -13.38 -22.50 21.95
C VAL A 95 -14.83 -22.05 21.72
N LEU A 96 -15.07 -20.78 21.38
CA LEU A 96 -16.41 -20.28 21.06
C LEU A 96 -16.89 -20.65 19.65
N THR A 97 -15.98 -20.81 18.69
CA THR A 97 -16.32 -21.27 17.33
C THR A 97 -16.45 -22.78 17.23
N THR A 98 -15.76 -23.53 18.09
CA THR A 98 -15.66 -24.99 18.03
C THR A 98 -16.15 -25.59 19.36
N PRO A 99 -17.48 -25.72 19.56
CA PRO A 99 -18.08 -26.14 20.83
C PRO A 99 -17.94 -27.66 21.05
N GLU A 100 -16.71 -28.07 21.36
CA GLU A 100 -16.39 -29.43 21.82
C GLU A 100 -16.82 -29.62 23.30
N PRO A 101 -17.34 -30.81 23.68
CA PRO A 101 -17.74 -31.08 25.05
C PRO A 101 -16.52 -31.26 25.96
N ALA A 102 -16.08 -30.17 26.60
CA ALA A 102 -15.09 -30.24 27.68
C ALA A 102 -15.77 -30.64 29.01
N ALA A 103 -15.16 -31.57 29.75
CA ALA A 103 -15.70 -32.07 31.01
C ALA A 103 -15.59 -31.03 32.14
N THR A 104 -14.51 -30.23 32.16
CA THR A 104 -14.32 -29.17 33.16
C THR A 104 -14.06 -27.80 32.53
N PRO A 105 -14.38 -26.70 33.26
CA PRO A 105 -14.05 -25.33 32.85
C PRO A 105 -12.57 -25.12 32.55
N GLU A 106 -11.65 -25.77 33.27
CA GLU A 106 -10.19 -25.58 33.18
C GLU A 106 -9.58 -26.32 31.98
N GLU A 107 -9.97 -27.59 31.78
CA GLU A 107 -9.55 -28.37 30.61
C GLU A 107 -9.98 -27.70 29.30
N ALA A 108 -11.15 -27.07 29.27
CA ALA A 108 -11.61 -26.29 28.11
C ALA A 108 -10.63 -25.15 27.76
N GLN A 109 -10.07 -24.47 28.77
CA GLN A 109 -9.12 -23.38 28.57
C GLN A 109 -7.79 -23.92 28.06
N LEU A 110 -7.28 -24.97 28.71
CA LEU A 110 -5.97 -25.53 28.41
C LEU A 110 -5.97 -26.24 27.04
N LYS A 111 -7.08 -26.91 26.68
CA LYS A 111 -7.32 -27.43 25.33
C LYS A 111 -7.35 -26.29 24.32
N GLY A 112 -8.13 -25.22 24.56
CA GLY A 112 -8.17 -24.06 23.66
C GLY A 112 -6.79 -23.45 23.40
N VAL A 113 -5.94 -23.33 24.43
CA VAL A 113 -4.55 -22.84 24.28
C VAL A 113 -3.70 -23.81 23.45
N ARG A 114 -3.80 -25.13 23.70
CA ARG A 114 -3.11 -26.15 22.90
C ARG A 114 -3.54 -26.11 21.44
N ASP A 115 -4.84 -26.10 21.17
CA ASP A 115 -5.40 -26.06 19.82
C ASP A 115 -4.99 -24.78 19.08
N THR A 116 -4.88 -23.65 19.80
CA THR A 116 -4.32 -22.39 19.26
C THR A 116 -2.86 -22.55 18.84
N LEU A 117 -2.03 -23.10 19.73
CA LEU A 117 -0.61 -23.31 19.45
C LEU A 117 -0.39 -24.28 18.28
N LEU A 118 -1.22 -25.32 18.13
CA LEU A 118 -1.18 -26.23 16.99
C LEU A 118 -1.63 -25.59 15.66
N THR A 119 -2.38 -24.48 15.71
CA THR A 119 -2.86 -23.75 14.53
C THR A 119 -1.88 -22.66 14.08
N LEU A 120 -0.96 -22.22 14.95
CA LEU A 120 0.01 -21.16 14.65
C LEU A 120 1.28 -21.70 13.97
N PRO A 121 1.90 -20.96 13.03
CA PRO A 121 3.23 -21.29 12.52
C PRO A 121 4.29 -21.30 13.61
N GLU A 122 5.30 -22.18 13.49
CA GLU A 122 6.34 -22.34 14.50
C GLU A 122 7.14 -21.05 14.75
N GLU A 123 7.30 -20.19 13.75
CA GLU A 123 7.99 -18.90 13.85
C GLU A 123 7.35 -18.04 14.95
N VAL A 124 6.02 -17.90 14.91
CA VAL A 124 5.26 -17.10 15.89
C VAL A 124 5.32 -17.73 17.28
N ILE A 125 5.41 -19.05 17.38
CA ILE A 125 5.57 -19.77 18.65
C ILE A 125 6.97 -19.52 19.24
N LYS A 126 8.01 -19.46 18.41
CA LYS A 126 9.39 -19.15 18.83
C LYS A 126 9.48 -17.71 19.36
N ASP A 127 8.88 -16.75 18.66
CA ASP A 127 8.85 -15.34 19.08
C ASP A 127 8.12 -15.17 20.42
N VAL A 128 6.92 -15.75 20.56
CA VAL A 128 6.18 -15.74 21.83
C VAL A 128 6.96 -16.47 22.94
N GLY A 129 7.63 -17.58 22.64
CA GLY A 129 8.48 -18.30 23.59
C GLY A 129 9.63 -17.44 24.14
N LEU A 130 10.22 -16.57 23.31
CA LEU A 130 11.25 -15.61 23.71
C LEU A 130 10.71 -14.42 24.52
N GLU A 131 9.44 -14.04 24.38
CA GLU A 131 8.82 -12.98 25.19
C GLU A 131 8.23 -13.49 26.53
N VAL A 132 7.80 -14.75 26.57
CA VAL A 132 7.12 -15.39 27.73
C VAL A 132 8.10 -16.09 28.68
N GLY A 133 9.36 -16.30 28.24
CA GLY A 133 10.39 -16.98 29.02
C GLY A 133 10.51 -16.44 30.47
N PRO A 134 10.73 -17.31 31.47
CA PRO A 134 10.73 -16.94 32.89
C PRO A 134 12.01 -16.17 33.25
N GLY A 135 12.14 -14.94 32.76
CA GLY A 135 13.39 -14.21 32.83
C GLY A 135 13.50 -12.95 31.98
N ALA A 136 12.42 -12.20 31.74
CA ALA A 136 12.48 -10.91 31.05
C ALA A 136 13.56 -9.96 31.62
N GLU A 137 13.90 -10.09 32.92
CA GLU A 137 15.05 -9.43 33.57
C GLU A 137 16.04 -10.41 34.26
N ALA A 138 15.89 -11.72 34.07
CA ALA A 138 16.65 -12.75 34.80
C ALA A 138 17.05 -14.00 33.96
N GLY A 139 16.93 -13.92 32.63
CA GLY A 139 17.24 -15.03 31.73
C GLY A 139 18.72 -15.44 31.75
N GLY A 140 18.96 -16.75 31.81
CA GLY A 140 20.31 -17.32 31.78
C GLY A 140 21.05 -17.04 30.45
N ALA A 141 22.37 -17.25 30.45
CA ALA A 141 23.24 -16.90 29.32
C ALA A 141 22.78 -17.44 27.95
N GLU A 142 22.16 -18.63 27.93
CA GLU A 142 21.63 -19.25 26.70
C GLU A 142 20.43 -18.51 26.09
N GLU A 143 19.56 -17.93 26.92
CA GLU A 143 18.39 -17.18 26.45
C GLU A 143 18.80 -15.81 25.92
N LEU A 144 19.76 -15.17 26.60
CA LEU A 144 20.42 -13.96 26.10
C LEU A 144 21.15 -14.22 24.77
N GLN A 145 21.82 -15.36 24.62
CA GLN A 145 22.45 -15.76 23.36
C GLN A 145 21.43 -15.93 22.23
N LYS A 146 20.33 -16.66 22.46
CA LYS A 146 19.24 -16.83 21.48
C LYS A 146 18.64 -15.49 21.06
N ARG A 147 18.42 -14.57 22.02
CA ARG A 147 17.94 -13.21 21.74
C ARG A 147 18.94 -12.38 20.94
N LEU A 148 20.24 -12.48 21.24
CA LEU A 148 21.30 -11.83 20.47
C LEU A 148 21.41 -12.39 19.04
N GLU A 149 21.21 -13.69 18.84
CA GLU A 149 21.16 -14.30 17.50
C GLU A 149 19.96 -13.84 16.68
N LEU A 150 18.78 -13.75 17.29
CA LEU A 150 17.58 -13.20 16.64
C LEU A 150 17.83 -11.75 16.18
N ILE A 151 18.28 -10.89 17.10
CA ILE A 151 18.61 -9.49 16.78
C ILE A 151 19.67 -9.39 15.67
N ARG A 152 20.69 -10.25 15.66
CA ARG A 152 21.71 -10.26 14.59
C ARG A 152 21.09 -10.58 13.22
N LYS A 153 20.19 -11.56 13.15
CA LYS A 153 19.48 -11.94 11.91
C LYS A 153 18.57 -10.81 11.44
N GLU A 154 17.80 -10.18 12.33
CA GLU A 154 16.98 -9.01 12.01
C GLU A 154 17.83 -7.84 11.48
N GLN A 155 18.95 -7.54 12.14
CA GLN A 155 19.88 -6.49 11.70
C GLN A 155 20.55 -6.80 10.35
N GLU A 156 20.72 -8.08 9.99
CA GLU A 156 21.19 -8.47 8.67
C GLU A 156 20.09 -8.27 7.61
N MET A 157 18.86 -8.72 7.87
CA MET A 157 17.70 -8.49 6.99
C MET A 157 17.47 -7.00 6.75
N ILE A 158 17.47 -6.18 7.80
CA ILE A 158 17.34 -4.71 7.70
C ILE A 158 18.45 -4.10 6.84
N LYS A 159 19.69 -4.59 6.92
CA LYS A 159 20.78 -4.12 6.04
C LYS A 159 20.56 -4.51 4.59
N GLN A 160 20.11 -5.73 4.32
CA GLN A 160 19.80 -6.19 2.97
C GLN A 160 18.66 -5.37 2.35
N GLU A 161 17.56 -5.15 3.09
CA GLU A 161 16.45 -4.30 2.68
C GLU A 161 16.87 -2.83 2.48
N ALA A 162 17.68 -2.26 3.38
CA ALA A 162 18.19 -0.91 3.24
C ALA A 162 19.15 -0.75 2.04
N HIS A 163 19.91 -1.79 1.69
CA HIS A 163 20.71 -1.81 0.47
C HIS A 163 19.85 -1.91 -0.80
N ALA A 164 18.81 -2.75 -0.79
CA ALA A 164 17.85 -2.84 -1.89
C ALA A 164 17.12 -1.51 -2.11
N ALA A 165 16.59 -0.90 -1.04
CA ALA A 165 15.91 0.40 -1.09
C ALA A 165 16.82 1.51 -1.63
N LYS A 166 18.09 1.56 -1.22
CA LYS A 166 19.08 2.51 -1.77
C LYS A 166 19.34 2.26 -3.25
N ALA A 167 19.53 1.01 -3.66
CA ALA A 167 19.76 0.66 -5.07
C ALA A 167 18.55 1.04 -5.95
N ASP A 168 17.33 0.88 -5.44
CA ASP A 168 16.12 1.27 -6.16
C ASP A 168 15.90 2.79 -6.15
N GLU A 169 16.27 3.50 -5.08
CA GLU A 169 16.29 4.96 -5.04
C GLU A 169 17.33 5.54 -6.02
N GLU A 170 18.52 4.93 -6.14
CA GLU A 170 19.54 5.29 -7.12
C GLU A 170 19.09 5.02 -8.56
N LYS A 171 18.48 3.85 -8.84
CA LYS A 171 17.85 3.57 -10.14
C LYS A 171 16.74 4.57 -10.46
N ALA A 172 15.90 4.94 -9.51
CA ALA A 172 14.83 5.92 -9.69
C ALA A 172 15.38 7.33 -9.94
N LYS A 173 16.46 7.74 -9.26
CA LYS A 173 17.18 8.99 -9.51
C LYS A 173 17.85 8.98 -10.89
N ALA A 174 18.49 7.89 -11.28
CA ALA A 174 19.11 7.72 -12.60
C ALA A 174 18.08 7.75 -13.74
N ALA A 175 16.92 7.09 -13.57
CA ALA A 175 15.82 7.13 -14.53
C ALA A 175 15.28 8.56 -14.72
N LYS A 176 15.02 9.28 -13.62
CA LYS A 176 14.59 10.69 -13.66
C LYS A 176 15.65 11.61 -14.28
N ALA A 177 16.94 11.37 -14.02
CA ALA A 177 18.02 12.13 -14.62
C ALA A 177 18.16 11.86 -16.14
N ALA A 178 17.99 10.61 -16.58
CA ALA A 178 18.00 10.25 -18.00
C ALA A 178 16.79 10.80 -18.76
N GLU A 179 15.61 10.84 -18.12
CA GLU A 179 14.41 11.48 -18.65
C GLU A 179 14.61 13.01 -18.78
N ALA A 180 15.14 13.66 -17.74
CA ALA A 180 15.47 15.09 -17.77
C ALA A 180 16.57 15.44 -18.80
N ALA A 181 17.54 14.55 -19.02
CA ALA A 181 18.56 14.73 -20.06
C ALA A 181 17.97 14.61 -21.47
N LYS A 182 17.06 13.64 -21.71
CA LYS A 182 16.30 13.55 -22.96
C LYS A 182 15.41 14.76 -23.19
N ALA A 183 14.83 15.35 -22.15
CA ALA A 183 14.02 16.56 -22.25
C ALA A 183 14.84 17.83 -22.56
N LYS A 184 16.15 17.85 -22.26
CA LYS A 184 17.06 18.97 -22.59
C LYS A 184 17.78 18.84 -23.93
N ALA A 185 17.95 17.63 -24.45
CA ALA A 185 18.54 17.37 -25.76
C ALA A 185 17.89 18.10 -26.97
N PRO A 186 16.57 18.41 -27.03
CA PRO A 186 16.02 19.19 -28.15
C PRO A 186 16.39 20.68 -28.12
N GLU A 187 16.66 21.27 -26.94
CA GLU A 187 16.79 22.73 -26.78
C GLU A 187 18.15 23.27 -27.27
N GLU A 188 19.22 22.49 -27.16
CA GLU A 188 20.58 22.93 -27.54
C GLU A 188 20.87 22.76 -29.05
N ARG A 189 20.10 21.90 -29.74
CA ARG A 189 20.23 21.70 -31.20
C ARG A 189 19.60 22.83 -32.03
N GLU A 190 18.75 23.66 -31.42
CA GLU A 190 18.06 24.76 -32.09
C GLU A 190 18.87 26.07 -32.11
N ARG A 191 19.94 26.19 -31.31
CA ARG A 191 20.77 27.40 -31.19
C ARG A 191 22.01 27.46 -32.10
N LEU A 192 22.28 26.42 -32.88
CA LEU A 192 23.45 26.32 -33.78
C LEU A 192 23.06 26.06 -35.25
N ALA A 193 21.83 26.37 -35.64
CA ALA A 193 21.44 26.42 -37.06
C ALA A 193 21.79 27.79 -37.65
N ASP A 194 22.59 27.81 -38.71
CA ASP A 194 23.21 29.02 -39.25
C ASP A 194 22.22 30.07 -39.80
N PRO A 195 22.54 31.39 -39.66
CA PRO A 195 21.77 32.46 -40.31
C PRO A 195 21.81 32.41 -41.84
N ALA A 196 22.69 31.59 -42.43
CA ALA A 196 22.79 31.37 -43.87
C ALA A 196 21.56 30.69 -44.47
N ALA A 197 20.90 29.78 -43.74
CA ALA A 197 19.71 29.07 -44.23
C ALA A 197 18.48 30.00 -44.34
N ALA A 198 18.31 30.91 -43.38
CA ALA A 198 17.23 31.90 -43.41
C ALA A 198 17.37 32.88 -44.59
N ALA A 199 18.59 33.35 -44.85
CA ALA A 199 18.86 34.28 -45.95
C ALA A 199 18.70 33.68 -47.35
N ALA A 200 18.80 32.36 -47.50
CA ALA A 200 18.52 31.66 -48.75
C ALA A 200 16.99 31.55 -49.00
N ALA A 201 16.23 31.18 -47.98
CA ALA A 201 14.79 30.97 -48.08
C ALA A 201 13.98 32.23 -48.41
N GLU A 202 14.42 33.43 -48.00
CA GLU A 202 13.75 34.67 -48.40
C GLU A 202 14.01 35.04 -49.86
N LYS A 203 15.23 34.77 -50.38
CA LYS A 203 15.56 35.08 -51.78
C LYS A 203 14.80 34.20 -52.77
N GLU A 204 14.60 32.92 -52.47
CA GLU A 204 13.79 32.03 -53.32
C GLU A 204 12.32 32.45 -53.36
N LYS A 205 11.77 33.01 -52.26
CA LYS A 205 10.41 33.57 -52.24
C LYS A 205 10.30 34.84 -53.07
N GLU A 206 11.23 35.77 -52.93
CA GLU A 206 11.23 37.01 -53.73
C GLU A 206 11.39 36.72 -55.24
N GLU A 207 12.18 35.73 -55.61
CA GLU A 207 12.31 35.31 -57.02
C GLU A 207 11.04 34.61 -57.54
N ALA A 208 10.35 33.82 -56.71
CA ALA A 208 9.08 33.20 -57.07
C ALA A 208 7.97 34.24 -57.33
N GLU A 209 7.76 35.20 -56.43
CA GLU A 209 6.76 36.27 -56.61
C GLU A 209 7.06 37.13 -57.85
N ARG A 210 8.35 37.40 -58.15
CA ARG A 210 8.76 38.13 -59.36
C ARG A 210 8.43 37.36 -60.64
N ARG A 211 8.64 36.03 -60.66
CA ARG A 211 8.29 35.17 -61.81
C ARG A 211 6.77 35.08 -62.02
N GLU A 212 5.99 35.05 -60.94
CA GLU A 212 4.53 35.03 -61.02
C GLU A 212 3.97 36.37 -61.53
N ALA A 213 4.54 37.50 -61.11
CA ALA A 213 4.22 38.83 -61.63
C ALA A 213 4.61 39.00 -63.12
N GLU A 214 5.71 38.40 -63.56
CA GLU A 214 6.13 38.40 -64.96
C GLU A 214 5.21 37.52 -65.83
N ALA A 215 4.82 36.34 -65.34
CA ALA A 215 3.85 35.47 -65.99
C ALA A 215 2.48 36.16 -66.16
N ALA A 216 2.02 36.89 -65.14
CA ALA A 216 0.79 37.69 -65.21
C ALA A 216 0.86 38.81 -66.25
N ARG A 217 2.00 39.51 -66.37
CA ARG A 217 2.22 40.52 -67.42
C ARG A 217 2.23 39.91 -68.83
N ASN A 218 2.89 38.77 -69.00
CA ASN A 218 2.94 38.08 -70.30
C ASN A 218 1.57 37.53 -70.71
N ALA A 219 0.77 37.01 -69.77
CA ALA A 219 -0.61 36.61 -70.02
C ALA A 219 -1.49 37.80 -70.47
N ALA A 220 -1.35 38.97 -69.84
CA ALA A 220 -2.05 40.19 -70.24
C ALA A 220 -1.64 40.67 -71.65
N ALA A 221 -0.36 40.56 -72.00
CA ALA A 221 0.13 40.91 -73.34
C ALA A 221 -0.41 39.96 -74.43
N VAL A 222 -0.49 38.66 -74.17
CA VAL A 222 -1.07 37.67 -75.09
C VAL A 222 -2.58 37.90 -75.27
N ALA A 223 -3.31 38.25 -74.20
CA ALA A 223 -4.72 38.60 -74.31
C ALA A 223 -4.96 39.84 -75.20
N ALA A 224 -4.11 40.88 -75.07
CA ALA A 224 -4.16 42.06 -75.93
C ALA A 224 -3.87 41.73 -77.41
N ALA A 225 -2.87 40.88 -77.69
CA ALA A 225 -2.54 40.44 -79.04
C ALA A 225 -3.65 39.58 -79.69
N SER A 226 -4.36 38.77 -78.90
CA SER A 226 -5.48 37.96 -79.41
C SER A 226 -6.67 38.82 -79.84
N SER A 227 -6.93 39.95 -79.16
CA SER A 227 -8.00 40.87 -79.55
C SER A 227 -7.72 41.59 -80.88
N THR A 228 -6.45 41.82 -81.22
CA THR A 228 -6.08 42.40 -82.53
C THR A 228 -6.22 41.42 -83.69
N HIS A 229 -6.07 40.12 -83.47
CA HIS A 229 -6.12 39.14 -84.58
C HIS A 229 -7.54 38.87 -85.08
N GLN A 230 -8.54 38.96 -84.20
CA GLN A 230 -9.96 38.78 -84.54
C GLN A 230 -10.55 39.95 -85.37
N ALA A 231 -9.81 41.05 -85.51
CA ALA A 231 -10.18 42.21 -86.33
C ALA A 231 -9.66 42.15 -87.78
N VAL A 232 -8.80 41.17 -88.14
CA VAL A 232 -8.14 41.12 -89.46
C VAL A 232 -8.78 40.11 -90.42
N GLU A 233 -9.45 39.06 -89.90
CA GLU A 233 -10.10 38.05 -90.75
C GLU A 233 -11.39 38.55 -91.44
N SER A 234 -11.93 39.73 -91.10
CA SER A 234 -13.12 40.28 -91.78
C SER A 234 -12.83 41.02 -93.09
N VAL A 235 -11.58 40.99 -93.61
CA VAL A 235 -11.14 41.88 -94.71
C VAL A 235 -10.59 41.11 -95.94
N CYS A 236 -10.42 39.78 -95.89
CA CYS A 236 -9.70 39.03 -96.94
C CYS A 236 -10.49 37.91 -97.64
N THR A 237 -11.79 38.09 -97.89
CA THR A 237 -12.61 37.14 -98.70
C THR A 237 -13.00 37.75 -100.06
N THR A 238 -12.03 38.28 -100.82
CA THR A 238 -12.23 38.68 -102.22
C THR A 238 -10.96 38.54 -103.08
N CYS A 239 -10.62 37.31 -103.52
CA CYS A 239 -10.21 37.07 -104.91
C CYS A 239 -10.34 35.59 -105.31
N SER A 240 -10.66 35.35 -106.58
CA SER A 240 -11.03 34.05 -107.16
C SER A 240 -9.88 33.36 -107.93
N PRO A 241 -10.03 32.08 -108.37
CA PRO A 241 -8.94 31.25 -108.93
C PRO A 241 -8.84 31.23 -110.47
N PHE A 242 -7.64 30.92 -111.00
CA PHE A 242 -7.28 30.43 -112.36
C PHE A 242 -5.74 30.33 -112.43
N LEU A 243 -5.04 29.32 -113.01
CA LEU A 243 -5.30 27.95 -113.51
C LEU A 243 -4.35 26.98 -112.73
N ASP A 244 -4.15 25.68 -112.96
CA ASP A 244 -4.60 24.66 -113.95
C ASP A 244 -5.40 23.54 -113.27
#